data_AF-A0A412N0D9-F1
#
_entry.id   AF-A0A412N0D9-F1
#
_cell.length_a   1.000
_cell.length_b   1.000
_cell.length_c   1.000
_cell.angle_alpha   90.00
_cell.angle_beta   90.00
_cell.angle_gamma   90.00
#
_symmetry.space_group_name_H-M   'P 1'
#
loop_
_entity.id
_entity.type
_entity.pdbx_description
1 polymer ?
#
loop_
_entity_poly.entity_id
_entity_poly.type
_entity_poly.pdbx_seq_one_letter_code
_entity_poly.pdbx_strand_id
1 'polypeptide(L)'
;MVIQGLDDGGVYFSGNLTDVAITGINEYVDISLSVAGTYIMSYERFYPVAGKVILPDFDKLINCYFTPADFSALNDFYTGDIRNIYIYCRDKNTAVSRSVTVWYSRGRVSTGVPEPGMIYSRYKSVNTAIGREEYLPFFADAAMTLHIGVAHVRNGVEKYTRKSVALGGRTGMLAFRVSPARIASLSGISADAILYYDVTVTAGIGSADQIRYCMDRHYYRNTSNFIYLNSFGLPETIALTGLVEYNPELNGEIVSLMQEDIRIDPGLSDVRTVNSGYLSIAKYKALTDMITSADIRVYDTAGQRKIVVTDVDLLHRRSGSEMFSVTVTYRPSERGHMGFERIRNDKKGIFDRTFDYTFN
;
A
#
# COMPACT_ATOMS: atom_id res chain seq x y z
N MET A 1 27.69 -31.66 1.69
CA MET A 1 26.68 -30.73 1.15
C MET A 1 26.29 -29.68 2.20
N VAL A 2 26.20 -28.41 1.81
CA VAL A 2 25.77 -27.28 2.67
C VAL A 2 24.89 -26.32 1.85
N ILE A 3 23.82 -25.80 2.44
CA ILE A 3 22.98 -24.75 1.86
C ILE A 3 23.42 -23.40 2.43
N GLN A 4 23.81 -22.47 1.56
CA GLN A 4 24.24 -21.11 1.87
C GLN A 4 23.21 -20.09 1.39
N GLY A 5 23.07 -18.99 2.12
CA GLY A 5 22.09 -17.92 1.84
C GLY A 5 20.78 -18.07 2.61
N LEU A 6 20.56 -19.20 3.30
CA LEU A 6 19.40 -19.45 4.16
C LEU A 6 19.83 -20.20 5.42
N ASP A 7 19.53 -19.63 6.58
CA ASP A 7 19.74 -20.25 7.89
C ASP A 7 18.47 -20.96 8.34
N ASP A 8 18.61 -22.14 8.96
CA ASP A 8 17.45 -22.92 9.37
C ASP A 8 16.68 -22.20 10.49
N GLY A 9 15.37 -22.06 10.34
CA GLY A 9 14.52 -21.24 11.21
C GLY A 9 14.69 -19.73 11.00
N GLY A 10 15.44 -19.29 10.00
CA GLY A 10 15.69 -17.88 9.72
C GLY A 10 14.41 -17.13 9.30
N VAL A 11 14.37 -15.84 9.64
CA VAL A 11 13.30 -14.91 9.25
C VAL A 11 13.89 -13.84 8.34
N TYR A 12 13.26 -13.57 7.20
CA TYR A 12 13.81 -12.64 6.20
C TYR A 12 12.72 -11.75 5.60
N PHE A 13 13.13 -10.61 5.05
CA PHE A 13 12.35 -9.90 4.03
C PHE A 13 12.69 -10.48 2.65
N SER A 14 11.70 -10.61 1.76
CA SER A 14 11.93 -11.16 0.42
C SER A 14 12.94 -10.33 -0.38
N GLY A 15 12.90 -9.00 -0.27
CA GLY A 15 13.90 -8.10 -0.87
C GLY A 15 15.32 -8.18 -0.27
N ASN A 16 15.52 -8.96 0.80
CA ASN A 16 16.83 -9.25 1.39
C ASN A 16 17.34 -10.66 1.05
N LEU A 17 16.52 -11.50 0.40
CA LEU A 17 16.96 -12.81 -0.06
C LEU A 17 18.03 -12.65 -1.13
N THR A 18 19.07 -13.48 -1.05
CA THR A 18 20.11 -13.58 -2.06
C THR A 18 20.01 -14.91 -2.79
N ASP A 19 20.83 -15.09 -3.83
CA ASP A 19 20.98 -16.39 -4.48
C ASP A 19 21.30 -17.48 -3.45
N VAL A 20 20.64 -18.63 -3.61
CA VAL A 20 20.88 -19.80 -2.76
C VAL A 20 21.96 -20.65 -3.41
N ALA A 21 23.01 -20.95 -2.64
CA ALA A 21 24.13 -21.75 -3.11
C ALA A 21 24.20 -23.08 -2.35
N ILE A 22 24.26 -24.18 -3.08
CA ILE A 22 24.44 -25.51 -2.52
C ILE A 22 25.87 -25.96 -2.88
N THR A 23 26.69 -26.20 -1.87
CA THR A 23 28.12 -26.50 -2.03
C THR A 23 28.48 -27.88 -1.50
N GLY A 24 29.62 -28.41 -1.94
CA GLY A 24 30.11 -29.73 -1.53
C GLY A 24 29.29 -30.86 -2.15
N ILE A 25 28.98 -30.71 -3.45
CA ILE A 25 28.30 -31.68 -4.29
C ILE A 25 29.34 -32.32 -5.22
N ASN A 26 29.34 -33.66 -5.31
CA ASN A 26 30.28 -34.39 -6.15
C ASN A 26 29.71 -34.72 -7.54
N GLU A 27 28.56 -35.40 -7.59
CA GLU A 27 27.97 -35.89 -8.85
C GLU A 27 26.69 -35.13 -9.20
N TYR A 28 25.69 -35.19 -8.32
CA TYR A 28 24.40 -34.54 -8.51
C TYR A 28 23.79 -34.18 -7.16
N VAL A 29 22.79 -33.31 -7.19
CA VAL A 29 21.89 -33.07 -6.07
C VAL A 29 20.46 -33.04 -6.59
N ASP A 30 19.57 -33.76 -5.90
CA ASP A 30 18.12 -33.67 -6.10
C ASP A 30 17.57 -32.60 -5.16
N ILE A 31 16.91 -31.59 -5.71
CA ILE A 31 16.39 -30.43 -4.97
C ILE A 31 14.86 -30.49 -5.00
N SER A 32 14.26 -30.26 -3.83
CA SER A 32 12.84 -29.99 -3.69
C SER A 32 12.66 -28.64 -3.00
N LEU A 33 11.82 -27.79 -3.57
CA LEU A 33 11.53 -26.45 -3.08
C LEU A 33 10.02 -26.31 -2.91
N SER A 34 9.60 -26.02 -1.68
CA SER A 34 8.22 -25.76 -1.33
C SER A 34 8.06 -24.33 -0.85
N VAL A 35 7.03 -23.66 -1.35
CA VAL A 35 6.64 -22.30 -0.95
C VAL A 35 5.20 -22.36 -0.48
N ALA A 36 4.96 -21.95 0.76
CA ALA A 36 3.66 -22.05 1.42
C ALA A 36 3.02 -23.45 1.35
N GLY A 37 3.85 -24.50 1.46
CA GLY A 37 3.40 -25.90 1.42
C GLY A 37 3.17 -26.46 0.01
N THR A 38 3.29 -25.65 -1.04
CA THR A 38 3.21 -26.11 -2.43
C THR A 38 4.60 -26.34 -2.98
N TYR A 39 4.90 -27.56 -3.45
CA TYR A 39 6.16 -27.84 -4.13
C TYR A 39 6.17 -27.21 -5.53
N ILE A 40 7.07 -26.26 -5.72
CA ILE A 40 7.31 -25.60 -7.00
C ILE A 40 8.39 -26.34 -7.80
N MET A 41 9.18 -27.16 -7.10
CA MET A 41 10.20 -28.06 -7.62
C MET A 41 10.17 -29.33 -6.78
N SER A 42 10.08 -30.49 -7.41
CA SER A 42 9.97 -31.79 -6.71
C SER A 42 11.02 -32.76 -7.21
N TYR A 43 12.05 -33.01 -6.40
CA TYR A 43 13.17 -33.91 -6.72
C TYR A 43 13.82 -33.65 -8.08
N GLU A 44 13.97 -32.38 -8.46
CA GLU A 44 14.65 -32.04 -9.70
C GLU A 44 16.16 -32.20 -9.53
N ARG A 45 16.79 -32.84 -10.52
CA ARG A 45 18.21 -33.18 -10.48
C ARG A 45 19.06 -32.09 -11.10
N PHE A 46 20.05 -31.63 -10.35
CA PHE A 46 21.03 -30.65 -10.78
C PHE A 46 22.45 -31.23 -10.74
N TYR A 47 23.27 -30.81 -11.70
CA TYR A 47 24.67 -31.17 -11.79
C TYR A 47 25.55 -29.97 -11.40
N PRO A 48 26.57 -30.15 -10.56
CA PRO A 48 27.36 -29.04 -10.04
C PRO A 48 28.34 -28.51 -11.09
N VAL A 49 28.58 -27.20 -11.07
CA VAL A 49 29.71 -26.56 -11.74
C VAL A 49 30.73 -26.20 -10.66
N ALA A 50 31.94 -26.75 -10.73
CA ALA A 50 32.98 -26.60 -9.70
C ALA A 50 32.50 -26.95 -8.27
N GLY A 51 31.71 -28.03 -8.14
CA GLY A 51 31.22 -28.52 -6.84
C GLY A 51 30.08 -27.69 -6.22
N LYS A 52 29.48 -26.79 -7.00
CA LYS A 52 28.42 -25.86 -6.58
C LYS A 52 27.22 -25.90 -7.52
N VAL A 53 26.02 -25.83 -6.96
CA VAL A 53 24.77 -25.50 -7.67
C VAL A 53 24.24 -24.18 -7.11
N ILE A 54 23.80 -23.28 -7.99
CA ILE A 54 23.27 -21.96 -7.63
C ILE A 54 21.82 -21.90 -8.11
N LEU A 55 20.93 -21.46 -7.23
CA LEU A 55 19.57 -21.06 -7.58
C LEU A 55 19.56 -19.52 -7.69
N PRO A 56 19.72 -18.97 -8.91
CA PRO A 56 19.77 -17.53 -9.12
C PRO A 56 18.38 -16.91 -8.98
N ASP A 57 18.34 -15.60 -8.70
CA ASP A 57 17.10 -14.80 -8.68
C ASP A 57 16.04 -15.39 -7.72
N PHE A 58 16.51 -15.96 -6.61
CA PHE A 58 15.67 -16.64 -5.63
C PHE A 58 14.63 -15.69 -5.05
N ASP A 59 14.99 -14.42 -4.82
CA ASP A 59 14.09 -13.35 -4.40
C ASP A 59 12.91 -13.16 -5.38
N LYS A 60 13.18 -13.09 -6.68
CA LYS A 60 12.16 -12.93 -7.73
C LYS A 60 11.24 -14.13 -7.79
N LEU A 61 11.79 -15.35 -7.73
CA LEU A 61 11.01 -16.58 -7.73
C LEU A 61 10.02 -16.59 -6.55
N ILE A 62 10.51 -16.30 -5.35
CA ILE A 62 9.68 -16.30 -4.13
C ILE A 62 8.64 -15.17 -4.18
N ASN A 63 8.99 -13.99 -4.70
CA ASN A 63 8.08 -12.84 -4.82
C ASN A 63 6.83 -13.15 -5.66
N CYS A 64 6.92 -14.05 -6.65
CA CYS A 64 5.78 -14.48 -7.46
C CYS A 64 4.69 -15.23 -6.66
N TYR A 65 5.04 -15.77 -5.49
CA TYR A 65 4.11 -16.54 -4.67
C TYR A 65 3.42 -15.72 -3.59
N PHE A 66 3.77 -14.45 -3.41
CA PHE A 66 3.06 -13.58 -2.48
C PHE A 66 1.74 -13.09 -3.09
N THR A 67 0.72 -13.02 -2.24
CA THR A 67 -0.58 -12.47 -2.59
C THR A 67 -0.66 -11.08 -1.95
N PRO A 68 -0.82 -10.00 -2.72
CA PRO A 68 -0.98 -8.67 -2.16
C PRO A 68 -2.23 -8.62 -1.27
N ALA A 69 -2.19 -7.79 -0.22
CA ALA A 69 -3.38 -7.54 0.59
C ALA A 69 -4.50 -6.97 -0.30
N ASP A 70 -5.70 -7.53 -0.19
CA ASP A 70 -6.87 -6.97 -0.88
C ASP A 70 -7.47 -5.85 -0.02
N PHE A 71 -7.35 -4.63 -0.51
CA PHE A 71 -7.93 -3.42 0.07
C PHE A 71 -9.05 -2.84 -0.80
N SER A 72 -9.77 -3.70 -1.52
CA SER A 72 -10.94 -3.31 -2.31
C SER A 72 -12.10 -2.76 -1.50
N ALA A 73 -12.27 -3.24 -0.29
CA ALA A 73 -13.14 -2.66 0.71
C ALA A 73 -12.30 -2.00 1.80
N LEU A 74 -12.75 -0.84 2.30
CA LEU A 74 -12.15 -0.18 3.46
C LEU A 74 -12.39 -1.02 4.73
N ASN A 75 -11.34 -1.66 5.22
CA ASN A 75 -11.34 -2.41 6.46
C ASN A 75 -10.54 -1.68 7.53
N ASP A 76 -10.82 -2.00 8.79
CA ASP A 76 -10.07 -1.46 9.93
C ASP A 76 -8.67 -2.09 10.05
N PHE A 77 -8.50 -3.30 9.54
CA PHE A 77 -7.25 -4.05 9.56
C PHE A 77 -7.00 -4.73 8.23
N TYR A 78 -5.74 -4.74 7.82
CA TYR A 78 -5.22 -5.61 6.78
C TYR A 78 -4.01 -6.36 7.30
N THR A 79 -3.84 -7.59 6.83
CA THR A 79 -2.72 -8.45 7.20
C THR A 79 -1.78 -8.58 6.01
N GLY A 80 -0.50 -8.38 6.28
CA GLY A 80 0.57 -8.60 5.32
C GLY A 80 0.82 -10.10 5.16
N ASP A 81 1.23 -10.47 3.96
CA ASP A 81 1.35 -11.86 3.58
C ASP A 81 2.70 -12.45 4.03
N ILE A 82 2.70 -13.74 4.36
CA ILE A 82 3.86 -14.48 4.88
C ILE A 82 4.07 -15.76 4.08
N ARG A 83 5.32 -16.12 3.81
CA ARG A 83 5.67 -17.35 3.10
C ARG A 83 6.67 -18.18 3.88
N ASN A 84 6.27 -19.40 4.20
CA ASN A 84 7.18 -20.42 4.69
C ASN A 84 7.82 -21.11 3.48
N ILE A 85 9.15 -21.09 3.43
CA ILE A 85 9.91 -21.72 2.36
C ILE A 85 10.63 -22.91 2.96
N TYR A 86 10.53 -24.03 2.29
CA TYR A 86 11.27 -25.24 2.63
C TYR A 86 12.09 -25.70 1.44
N ILE A 87 13.40 -25.77 1.62
CA ILE A 87 14.33 -26.34 0.64
C ILE A 87 14.91 -27.63 1.20
N TYR A 88 14.82 -28.70 0.41
CA TYR A 88 15.38 -30.00 0.72
C TYR A 88 16.31 -30.42 -0.40
N CYS A 89 17.55 -30.70 -0.05
CA CYS A 89 18.59 -31.13 -0.98
C CYS A 89 19.07 -32.51 -0.56
N ARG A 90 19.18 -33.43 -1.51
CA ARG A 90 19.66 -34.79 -1.29
C ARG A 90 20.62 -35.22 -2.39
N ASP A 91 21.76 -35.78 -2.00
CA ASP A 91 22.60 -36.58 -2.89
C ASP A 91 22.53 -38.07 -2.50
N LYS A 92 23.38 -38.90 -3.07
CA LYS A 92 23.41 -40.35 -2.79
C LYS A 92 23.68 -40.68 -1.31
N ASN A 93 24.40 -39.82 -0.59
CA ASN A 93 24.96 -40.11 0.74
C ASN A 93 24.45 -39.18 1.84
N THR A 94 23.98 -37.98 1.49
CA THR A 94 23.66 -36.89 2.42
C THR A 94 22.36 -36.19 2.04
N ALA A 95 21.65 -35.71 3.06
CA ALA A 95 20.48 -34.87 2.89
C ALA A 95 20.59 -33.66 3.84
N VAL A 96 20.22 -32.49 3.35
CA VAL A 96 20.23 -31.23 4.10
C VAL A 96 18.95 -30.48 3.77
N SER A 97 18.35 -29.85 4.77
CA SER A 97 17.18 -29.00 4.59
C SER A 97 17.27 -27.68 5.32
N ARG A 98 16.52 -26.69 4.83
CA ARG A 98 16.28 -25.41 5.51
C ARG A 98 14.81 -25.07 5.45
N SER A 99 14.26 -24.63 6.58
CA SER A 99 12.94 -24.03 6.67
C SER A 99 13.09 -22.57 7.10
N VAL A 100 12.52 -21.64 6.33
CA VAL A 100 12.62 -20.20 6.61
C VAL A 100 11.27 -19.52 6.50
N THR A 101 11.11 -18.43 7.24
CA THR A 101 9.92 -17.56 7.19
C THR A 101 10.25 -16.28 6.45
N VAL A 102 9.48 -15.93 5.43
CA VAL A 102 9.73 -14.76 4.59
C VAL A 102 8.52 -13.82 4.58
N TRP A 103 8.79 -12.55 4.85
CA TRP A 103 7.84 -11.45 4.74
C TRP A 103 8.04 -10.68 3.45
N TYR A 104 6.96 -10.23 2.83
CA TYR A 104 7.06 -9.49 1.57
C TYR A 104 7.82 -8.16 1.77
N SER A 105 8.79 -7.91 0.89
CA SER A 105 9.32 -6.57 0.67
C SER A 105 9.73 -6.40 -0.78
N ARG A 106 9.31 -5.29 -1.39
CA ARG A 106 9.61 -4.95 -2.79
C ARG A 106 11.09 -4.62 -3.00
N GLY A 107 11.75 -4.11 -1.97
CA GLY A 107 13.14 -3.67 -2.06
C GLY A 107 13.95 -4.12 -0.85
N ARG A 108 15.26 -3.92 -0.92
CA ARG A 108 16.15 -4.24 0.19
C ARG A 108 15.83 -3.38 1.41
N VAL A 109 15.69 -4.03 2.55
CA VAL A 109 15.41 -3.43 3.85
C VAL A 109 16.70 -3.40 4.66
N SER A 110 16.99 -2.27 5.31
CA SER A 110 18.18 -2.14 6.15
C SER A 110 18.15 -3.03 7.39
N THR A 111 16.95 -3.27 7.93
CA THR A 111 16.73 -4.21 9.04
C THR A 111 16.67 -5.63 8.48
N GLY A 112 17.49 -6.53 9.04
CA GLY A 112 17.60 -7.92 8.55
C GLY A 112 16.32 -8.74 8.76
N VAL A 113 15.55 -8.44 9.81
CA VAL A 113 14.32 -9.13 10.19
C VAL A 113 13.22 -8.12 10.54
N PRO A 114 11.93 -8.51 10.48
CA PRO A 114 10.87 -7.67 11.02
C PRO A 114 10.99 -7.51 12.53
N GLU A 115 10.91 -6.27 13.01
CA GLU A 115 11.07 -5.95 14.43
C GLU A 115 9.71 -5.64 15.07
N PRO A 116 9.32 -6.34 16.14
CA PRO A 116 8.19 -5.94 16.94
C PRO A 116 8.40 -4.53 17.49
N GLY A 117 7.47 -3.65 17.17
CA GLY A 117 7.47 -2.25 17.63
C GLY A 117 7.59 -1.28 16.48
N MET A 118 8.08 -1.76 15.34
CA MET A 118 8.47 -0.91 14.24
C MET A 118 7.32 -0.61 13.29
N ILE A 119 7.21 0.66 12.92
CA ILE A 119 6.27 1.13 11.91
C ILE A 119 6.97 1.08 10.54
N TYR A 120 6.32 0.42 9.58
CA TYR A 120 6.82 0.18 8.23
C TYR A 120 6.32 1.25 7.25
N SER A 121 6.50 2.51 7.61
CA SER A 121 6.11 3.68 6.82
C SER A 121 7.31 4.60 6.59
N ARG A 122 7.29 5.37 5.50
CA ARG A 122 8.28 6.42 5.26
C ARG A 122 8.04 7.66 6.13
N TYR A 123 6.85 7.79 6.71
CA TYR A 123 6.43 8.97 7.45
C TYR A 123 6.80 8.89 8.94
N LYS A 124 7.14 10.05 9.51
CA LYS A 124 7.12 10.29 10.96
C LYS A 124 6.03 11.27 11.37
N SER A 125 5.57 12.07 10.42
CA SER A 125 4.43 12.96 10.54
C SER A 125 3.66 12.99 9.21
N VAL A 126 2.34 13.01 9.29
CA VAL A 126 1.40 13.04 8.16
C VAL A 126 0.44 14.20 8.36
N ASN A 127 0.25 15.03 7.33
CA ASN A 127 -0.84 16.00 7.31
C ASN A 127 -2.09 15.29 6.79
N THR A 128 -3.08 15.12 7.66
CA THR A 128 -4.36 14.48 7.34
C THR A 128 -5.50 15.49 7.38
N ALA A 129 -6.70 15.12 6.93
CA ALA A 129 -7.86 16.00 6.93
C ALA A 129 -9.15 15.17 7.05
N ILE A 130 -10.26 15.82 7.39
CA ILE A 130 -11.56 15.16 7.47
C ILE A 130 -11.90 14.51 6.11
N GLY A 131 -12.37 13.27 6.15
CA GLY A 131 -12.68 12.47 4.96
C GLY A 131 -11.47 11.75 4.34
N ARG A 132 -10.25 11.94 4.86
CA ARG A 132 -9.09 11.12 4.44
C ARG A 132 -9.10 9.78 5.14
N GLU A 133 -8.77 8.76 4.38
CA GLU A 133 -8.40 7.45 4.90
C GLU A 133 -6.90 7.43 5.15
N GLU A 134 -6.51 6.90 6.31
CA GLU A 134 -5.12 6.79 6.71
C GLU A 134 -4.88 5.39 7.27
N TYR A 135 -3.77 4.77 6.87
CA TYR A 135 -3.37 3.45 7.31
C TYR A 135 -1.97 3.48 7.91
N LEU A 136 -1.81 2.77 9.02
CA LEU A 136 -0.55 2.62 9.72
C LEU A 136 -0.04 1.19 9.55
N PRO A 137 0.96 0.94 8.70
CA PRO A 137 1.63 -0.36 8.58
C PRO A 137 2.67 -0.56 9.70
N PHE A 138 2.63 -1.67 10.43
CA PHE A 138 3.57 -2.02 11.51
C PHE A 138 3.72 -3.54 11.65
N PHE A 139 4.71 -3.99 12.40
CA PHE A 139 4.85 -5.41 12.76
C PHE A 139 4.41 -5.66 14.21
N ALA A 140 3.48 -6.58 14.38
CA ALA A 140 2.83 -6.92 15.65
C ALA A 140 3.29 -8.27 16.20
N ASP A 141 3.54 -8.32 17.50
CA ASP A 141 3.68 -9.56 18.26
C ASP A 141 2.51 -9.76 19.23
N ALA A 142 2.52 -10.85 20.00
CA ALA A 142 1.46 -11.15 20.94
C ALA A 142 1.41 -10.22 22.17
N ALA A 143 2.52 -9.53 22.49
CA ALA A 143 2.64 -8.64 23.65
C ALA A 143 2.38 -7.17 23.30
N MET A 144 2.11 -6.88 22.04
CA MET A 144 1.95 -5.53 21.54
C MET A 144 0.68 -4.83 22.01
N THR A 145 0.83 -3.52 22.21
CA THR A 145 -0.29 -2.61 22.42
C THR A 145 -0.18 -1.41 21.50
N LEU A 146 -1.28 -1.04 20.84
CA LEU A 146 -1.39 0.18 20.07
C LEU A 146 -2.03 1.26 20.95
N HIS A 147 -1.42 2.44 20.99
CA HIS A 147 -1.93 3.59 21.73
C HIS A 147 -2.26 4.72 20.77
N ILE A 148 -3.43 5.32 20.96
CA ILE A 148 -3.81 6.57 20.30
C ILE A 148 -3.79 7.70 21.33
N GLY A 149 -3.05 8.76 21.05
CA GLY A 149 -2.98 9.97 21.84
C GLY A 149 -3.55 11.13 21.06
N VAL A 150 -4.67 11.69 21.49
CA VAL A 150 -5.44 12.69 20.74
C VAL A 150 -5.38 14.04 21.45
N ALA A 151 -4.76 15.01 20.78
CA ALA A 151 -4.81 16.42 21.18
C ALA A 151 -6.05 17.07 20.56
N HIS A 152 -6.88 17.71 21.37
CA HIS A 152 -8.16 18.27 20.94
C HIS A 152 -8.54 19.50 21.74
N VAL A 153 -9.46 20.30 21.19
CA VAL A 153 -10.05 21.45 21.89
C VAL A 153 -11.40 21.04 22.47
N ARG A 154 -11.63 21.32 23.75
CA ARG A 154 -12.94 21.16 24.40
C ARG A 154 -13.25 22.40 25.21
N ASN A 155 -14.35 23.08 24.88
CA ASN A 155 -14.76 24.35 25.49
C ASN A 155 -13.64 25.42 25.43
N GLY A 156 -12.94 25.52 24.30
CA GLY A 156 -11.86 26.49 24.11
C GLY A 156 -10.54 26.15 24.80
N VAL A 157 -10.44 25.00 25.48
CA VAL A 157 -9.22 24.56 26.18
C VAL A 157 -8.63 23.34 25.49
N GLU A 158 -7.32 23.36 25.26
CA GLU A 158 -6.58 22.21 24.73
C GLU A 158 -6.48 21.08 25.77
N LYS A 159 -6.77 19.87 25.33
CA LYS A 159 -6.73 18.65 26.14
C LYS A 159 -6.05 17.53 25.37
N TYR A 160 -5.46 16.60 26.13
CA TYR A 160 -4.86 15.39 25.59
C TYR A 160 -5.58 14.16 26.14
N THR A 161 -5.91 13.20 25.29
CA THR A 161 -6.59 11.95 25.68
C THR A 161 -5.86 10.77 25.09
N ARG A 162 -5.48 9.80 25.94
CA ARG A 162 -4.83 8.56 25.52
C ARG A 162 -5.79 7.39 25.63
N LYS A 163 -5.82 6.52 24.62
CA LYS A 163 -6.55 5.25 24.63
C LYS A 163 -5.64 4.13 24.13
N SER A 164 -5.83 2.95 24.68
CA SER A 164 -5.21 1.72 24.17
C SER A 164 -6.20 0.99 23.28
N VAL A 165 -5.72 0.47 22.16
CA VAL A 165 -6.49 -0.29 21.18
C VAL A 165 -5.98 -1.72 21.20
N ALA A 166 -6.89 -2.66 21.43
CA ALA A 166 -6.56 -4.09 21.38
C ALA A 166 -6.44 -4.57 19.94
N LEU A 167 -5.37 -5.30 19.63
CA LEU A 167 -5.14 -5.90 18.30
C LEU A 167 -5.95 -7.19 18.09
N GLY A 168 -6.61 -7.71 19.13
CA GLY A 168 -7.43 -8.91 19.06
C GLY A 168 -6.65 -10.18 18.75
N GLY A 169 -5.42 -10.30 19.27
CA GLY A 169 -4.55 -11.47 19.06
C GLY A 169 -3.87 -11.53 17.70
N ARG A 170 -4.02 -10.51 16.84
CA ARG A 170 -3.36 -10.43 15.54
C ARG A 170 -1.85 -10.20 15.70
N THR A 171 -1.06 -10.96 14.97
CA THR A 171 0.41 -10.86 14.92
C THR A 171 0.91 -10.82 13.47
N GLY A 172 2.18 -10.48 13.27
CA GLY A 172 2.80 -10.32 11.96
C GLY A 172 2.71 -8.90 11.40
N MET A 173 2.89 -8.75 10.10
CA MET A 173 2.72 -7.45 9.42
C MET A 173 1.24 -7.07 9.37
N LEU A 174 0.88 -5.91 9.92
CA LEU A 174 -0.49 -5.41 9.98
C LEU A 174 -0.54 -3.96 9.50
N ALA A 175 -1.63 -3.59 8.83
CA ALA A 175 -2.02 -2.20 8.64
C ALA A 175 -3.30 -1.90 9.41
N PHE A 176 -3.26 -0.88 10.27
CA PHE A 176 -4.42 -0.43 11.03
C PHE A 176 -4.97 0.88 10.49
N ARG A 177 -6.30 0.97 10.34
CA ARG A 177 -6.97 2.20 9.92
C ARG A 177 -6.92 3.24 11.02
N VAL A 178 -6.29 4.37 10.72
CA VAL A 178 -6.07 5.50 11.63
C VAL A 178 -6.62 6.80 11.04
N SER A 179 -7.66 6.70 10.20
CA SER A 179 -8.34 7.87 9.64
C SER A 179 -8.95 8.75 10.74
N PRO A 180 -9.11 10.07 10.53
CA PRO A 180 -9.69 10.96 11.53
C PRO A 180 -11.06 10.50 12.04
N ALA A 181 -11.91 9.95 11.17
CA ALA A 181 -13.20 9.38 11.55
C ALA A 181 -13.05 8.16 12.48
N ARG A 182 -12.07 7.29 12.21
CA ARG A 182 -11.79 6.13 13.05
C ARG A 182 -11.22 6.53 14.40
N ILE A 183 -10.27 7.47 14.43
CA ILE A 183 -9.69 8.00 15.67
C ILE A 183 -10.74 8.71 16.51
N ALA A 184 -11.64 9.46 15.89
CA ALA A 184 -12.78 10.07 16.57
C ALA A 184 -13.67 9.02 17.26
N SER A 185 -14.01 7.94 16.54
CA SER A 185 -14.78 6.82 17.07
C SER A 185 -14.09 6.11 18.25
N LEU A 186 -12.79 5.83 18.14
CA LEU A 186 -12.02 5.13 19.18
C LEU A 186 -11.77 5.99 20.43
N SER A 187 -11.60 7.30 20.24
CA SER A 187 -11.31 8.23 21.33
C SER A 187 -12.56 8.83 21.99
N GLY A 188 -13.70 8.84 21.29
CA GLY A 188 -14.91 9.53 21.70
C GLY A 188 -14.83 11.06 21.54
N ILE A 189 -13.91 11.55 20.72
CA ILE A 189 -13.70 12.97 20.44
C ILE A 189 -14.17 13.25 19.01
N SER A 190 -14.96 14.31 18.78
CA SER A 190 -15.37 14.68 17.43
C SER A 190 -14.14 14.97 16.54
N ALA A 191 -14.15 14.49 15.29
CA ALA A 191 -13.06 14.71 14.35
C ALA A 191 -12.74 16.21 14.14
N ASP A 192 -13.75 17.09 14.17
CA ASP A 192 -13.59 18.54 14.05
C ASP A 192 -12.85 19.18 15.24
N ALA A 193 -12.90 18.54 16.41
CA ALA A 193 -12.26 19.02 17.63
C ALA A 193 -10.79 18.60 17.72
N ILE A 194 -10.35 17.63 16.91
CA ILE A 194 -8.99 17.11 16.91
C ILE A 194 -8.05 18.16 16.28
N LEU A 195 -6.89 18.36 16.93
CA LEU A 195 -5.78 19.18 16.43
C LEU A 195 -4.73 18.29 15.77
N TYR A 196 -4.32 17.24 16.47
CA TYR A 196 -3.48 16.17 15.96
C TYR A 196 -3.70 14.91 16.79
N TYR A 197 -3.26 13.77 16.27
CA TYR A 197 -3.20 12.54 17.03
C TYR A 197 -1.89 11.80 16.76
N ASP A 198 -1.39 11.16 17.80
CA ASP A 198 -0.22 10.33 17.79
C ASP A 198 -0.67 8.87 17.85
N VAL A 199 -0.18 8.05 16.93
CA VAL A 199 -0.38 6.60 16.99
C VAL A 199 0.96 5.97 17.33
N THR A 200 1.03 5.41 18.53
CA THR A 200 2.24 4.79 19.07
C THR A 200 2.05 3.29 19.13
N VAL A 201 3.01 2.56 18.59
CA VAL A 201 3.07 1.10 18.63
C VAL A 201 4.14 0.74 19.65
N THR A 202 3.77 0.02 20.72
CA THR A 202 4.70 -0.37 21.78
C THR A 202 4.83 -1.89 21.83
N ALA A 203 6.06 -2.39 21.73
CA ALA A 203 6.40 -3.79 22.00
C ALA A 203 6.99 -3.90 23.42
N GLY A 204 6.25 -4.59 24.31
CA GLY A 204 6.68 -4.78 25.69
C GLY A 204 6.97 -3.46 26.42
N ILE A 205 8.13 -3.36 27.08
CA ILE A 205 8.47 -2.26 27.99
C ILE A 205 9.44 -1.22 27.37
N GLY A 206 9.99 -1.46 26.17
CA GLY A 206 11.16 -0.69 25.68
C GLY A 206 11.07 -0.10 24.27
N SER A 207 10.49 -0.82 23.30
CA SER A 207 10.48 -0.37 21.90
C SER A 207 9.14 0.28 21.57
N ALA A 208 9.16 1.59 21.30
CA ALA A 208 8.00 2.32 20.84
C ALA A 208 8.35 3.11 19.57
N ASP A 209 7.57 2.92 18.51
CA ASP A 209 7.60 3.80 17.34
C ASP A 209 6.27 4.55 17.22
N GLN A 210 6.32 5.73 16.62
CA GLN A 210 5.18 6.64 16.58
C GLN A 210 5.13 7.41 15.26
N ILE A 211 3.90 7.60 14.78
CA ILE A 211 3.58 8.59 13.74
C ILE A 211 2.59 9.60 14.29
N ARG A 212 2.86 10.88 14.02
CA ARG A 212 1.92 11.97 14.27
C ARG A 212 1.08 12.25 13.04
N TYR A 213 -0.22 12.45 13.23
CA TYR A 213 -1.14 12.89 12.20
C TYR A 213 -1.68 14.26 12.58
N CYS A 214 -1.30 15.28 11.83
CA CYS A 214 -1.70 16.66 12.05
C CYS A 214 -2.97 16.96 11.23
N MET A 215 -4.01 17.49 11.88
CA MET A 215 -5.23 17.89 11.18
C MET A 215 -4.97 19.16 10.39
N ASP A 216 -4.88 19.01 9.08
CA ASP A 216 -4.77 20.08 8.12
C ASP A 216 -6.16 20.68 7.86
N ARG A 217 -6.30 21.97 8.19
CA ARG A 217 -7.53 22.74 8.02
C ARG A 217 -7.49 23.67 6.82
N HIS A 218 -6.42 23.61 6.02
CA HIS A 218 -6.33 24.41 4.80
C HIS A 218 -7.37 23.92 3.79
N TYR A 219 -8.09 24.88 3.21
CA TYR A 219 -9.00 24.60 2.11
C TYR A 219 -8.20 24.52 0.81
N TYR A 220 -7.92 23.29 0.36
CA TYR A 220 -7.35 23.05 -0.95
C TYR A 220 -8.46 23.02 -1.99
N ARG A 221 -8.28 23.77 -3.08
CA ARG A 221 -9.24 23.78 -4.20
C ARG A 221 -9.47 22.39 -4.78
N ASN A 222 -8.40 21.60 -4.88
CA ASN A 222 -8.43 20.22 -5.33
C ASN A 222 -7.64 19.33 -4.37
N THR A 223 -8.14 18.15 -4.07
CA THR A 223 -7.42 17.11 -3.33
C THR A 223 -7.68 15.77 -4.00
N SER A 224 -6.62 15.07 -4.39
CA SER A 224 -6.69 13.70 -4.90
C SER A 224 -6.10 12.77 -3.84
N ASN A 225 -6.91 11.83 -3.35
CA ASN A 225 -6.46 10.88 -2.33
C ASN A 225 -6.23 9.50 -2.96
N PHE A 226 -5.11 8.89 -2.61
CA PHE A 226 -4.70 7.59 -3.11
C PHE A 226 -4.47 6.62 -1.95
N ILE A 227 -4.83 5.36 -2.18
CA ILE A 227 -4.46 4.20 -1.35
C ILE A 227 -3.66 3.27 -2.23
N TYR A 228 -2.51 2.82 -1.76
CA TYR A 228 -1.60 1.96 -2.51
C TYR A 228 -0.94 0.93 -1.59
N LEU A 229 -0.39 -0.14 -2.16
CA LEU A 229 0.47 -1.05 -1.40
C LEU A 229 1.88 -0.47 -1.27
N ASN A 230 2.31 -0.24 -0.05
CA ASN A 230 3.65 0.22 0.25
C ASN A 230 4.72 -0.83 -0.11
N SER A 231 5.99 -0.52 0.19
CA SER A 231 7.13 -1.42 -0.05
C SER A 231 7.01 -2.78 0.66
N PHE A 232 6.11 -2.94 1.62
CA PHE A 232 5.90 -4.16 2.40
C PHE A 232 4.54 -4.83 2.13
N GLY A 233 3.84 -4.43 1.06
CA GLY A 233 2.62 -5.10 0.64
C GLY A 233 1.41 -4.79 1.53
N LEU A 234 1.49 -3.71 2.31
CA LEU A 234 0.41 -3.21 3.17
C LEU A 234 -0.15 -1.89 2.62
N PRO A 235 -1.44 -1.60 2.82
CA PRO A 235 -2.02 -0.35 2.38
C PRO A 235 -1.43 0.84 3.13
N GLU A 236 -1.08 1.87 2.37
CA GLU A 236 -0.66 3.19 2.83
C GLU A 236 -1.35 4.25 1.95
N THR A 237 -1.45 5.47 2.47
CA THR A 237 -2.22 6.55 1.88
C THR A 237 -1.35 7.74 1.55
N ILE A 238 -1.68 8.43 0.45
CA ILE A 238 -1.05 9.70 0.11
C ILE A 238 -2.08 10.64 -0.52
N ALA A 239 -2.09 11.88 -0.05
CA ALA A 239 -2.94 12.94 -0.57
C ALA A 239 -2.12 13.95 -1.37
N LEU A 240 -2.57 14.25 -2.59
CA LEU A 240 -1.99 15.26 -3.48
C LEU A 240 -2.92 16.46 -3.54
N THR A 241 -2.39 17.66 -3.27
CA THR A 241 -3.19 18.88 -3.06
C THR A 241 -2.91 19.99 -4.09
N GLY A 242 -2.18 19.67 -5.16
CA GLY A 242 -1.85 20.61 -6.23
C GLY A 242 -2.93 20.74 -7.30
N LEU A 243 -2.53 21.28 -8.46
CA LEU A 243 -3.37 21.41 -9.64
C LEU A 243 -3.88 20.03 -10.11
N VAL A 244 -5.09 19.98 -10.64
CA VAL A 244 -5.67 18.81 -11.28
C VAL A 244 -6.15 19.21 -12.67
N GLU A 245 -5.74 18.46 -13.67
CA GLU A 245 -6.15 18.61 -15.06
C GLU A 245 -6.93 17.36 -15.51
N TYR A 246 -8.00 17.60 -16.27
CA TYR A 246 -8.88 16.56 -16.80
C TYR A 246 -8.73 16.54 -18.33
N ASN A 247 -8.04 15.52 -18.83
CA ASN A 247 -7.66 15.41 -20.24
C ASN A 247 -8.22 14.10 -20.82
N PRO A 248 -9.55 13.95 -20.97
CA PRO A 248 -10.13 12.72 -21.46
C PRO A 248 -9.68 12.46 -22.89
N GLU A 249 -9.09 11.29 -23.13
CA GLU A 249 -8.59 10.90 -24.45
C GLU A 249 -9.58 9.96 -25.11
N LEU A 250 -9.98 10.26 -26.35
CA LEU A 250 -10.87 9.41 -27.11
C LEU A 250 -10.03 8.43 -27.94
N ASN A 251 -10.05 7.17 -27.55
CA ASN A 251 -9.45 6.08 -28.31
C ASN A 251 -10.49 5.47 -29.24
N GLY A 252 -10.03 4.89 -30.34
CA GLY A 252 -10.87 4.18 -31.30
C GLY A 252 -10.23 4.24 -32.69
N GLU A 253 -10.44 3.19 -33.47
CA GLU A 253 -9.96 3.14 -34.84
C GLU A 253 -10.99 3.82 -35.75
N ILE A 254 -10.52 4.66 -36.67
CA ILE A 254 -11.36 5.23 -37.71
C ILE A 254 -11.19 4.37 -38.95
N VAL A 255 -12.30 3.79 -39.40
CA VAL A 255 -12.35 2.97 -40.62
C VAL A 255 -13.21 3.69 -41.63
N SER A 256 -12.62 3.98 -42.80
CA SER A 256 -13.34 4.55 -43.93
C SER A 256 -14.06 3.46 -44.72
N LEU A 257 -15.39 3.51 -44.73
CA LEU A 257 -16.25 2.63 -45.51
C LEU A 257 -16.93 3.45 -46.61
N MET A 258 -16.46 3.25 -47.84
CA MET A 258 -16.91 3.98 -49.04
C MET A 258 -16.78 5.51 -48.93
N GLN A 259 -17.85 6.21 -48.57
CA GLN A 259 -17.94 7.67 -48.46
C GLN A 259 -18.13 8.14 -47.00
N GLU A 260 -18.15 7.23 -46.03
CA GLU A 260 -18.35 7.55 -44.62
C GLU A 260 -17.21 7.01 -43.76
N ASP A 261 -16.71 7.85 -42.86
CA ASP A 261 -15.77 7.44 -41.83
C ASP A 261 -16.54 6.99 -40.58
N ILE A 262 -16.37 5.74 -40.20
CA ILE A 262 -17.01 5.15 -39.03
C ILE A 262 -15.94 4.88 -37.98
N ARG A 263 -16.21 5.26 -36.72
CA ARG A 263 -15.35 4.93 -35.59
C ARG A 263 -15.75 3.58 -35.00
N ILE A 264 -14.80 2.66 -34.94
CA ILE A 264 -14.96 1.32 -34.37
C ILE A 264 -14.30 1.31 -32.99
N ASP A 265 -14.94 0.61 -32.05
CA ASP A 265 -14.53 0.49 -30.64
C ASP A 265 -14.18 1.82 -29.96
N PRO A 266 -15.06 2.84 -30.01
CA PRO A 266 -14.81 4.10 -29.32
C PRO A 266 -14.70 3.86 -27.81
N GLY A 267 -13.53 4.14 -27.26
CA GLY A 267 -13.24 4.06 -25.83
C GLY A 267 -12.75 5.41 -25.32
N LEU A 268 -13.56 6.10 -24.52
CA LEU A 268 -13.09 7.28 -23.81
C LEU A 268 -12.24 6.82 -22.62
N SER A 269 -10.97 7.20 -22.58
CA SER A 269 -10.15 7.04 -21.38
C SER A 269 -10.16 8.33 -20.57
N ASP A 270 -10.66 8.24 -19.35
CA ASP A 270 -10.55 9.30 -18.34
C ASP A 270 -9.08 9.41 -17.88
N VAL A 271 -8.29 10.28 -18.53
CA VAL A 271 -6.91 10.58 -18.12
C VAL A 271 -6.90 11.82 -17.25
N ARG A 272 -6.25 11.71 -16.10
CA ARG A 272 -6.13 12.78 -15.11
C ARG A 272 -4.69 13.03 -14.76
N THR A 273 -4.33 14.30 -14.72
CA THR A 273 -3.00 14.75 -14.33
C THR A 273 -3.12 15.51 -13.02
N VAL A 274 -2.41 15.05 -11.99
CA VAL A 274 -2.47 15.63 -10.65
C VAL A 274 -1.08 16.04 -10.19
N ASN A 275 -0.98 17.25 -9.65
CA ASN A 275 0.25 17.73 -9.04
C ASN A 275 0.22 17.49 -7.52
N SER A 276 1.36 17.08 -6.98
CA SER A 276 1.49 16.75 -5.56
C SER A 276 1.39 17.94 -4.60
N GLY A 277 1.54 19.16 -5.11
CA GLY A 277 2.00 20.31 -4.33
C GLY A 277 3.44 20.11 -3.88
N TYR A 278 3.91 20.95 -2.96
CA TYR A 278 5.25 20.83 -2.40
C TYR A 278 5.38 19.59 -1.52
N LEU A 279 6.46 18.84 -1.73
CA LEU A 279 6.70 17.56 -1.07
C LEU A 279 7.85 17.66 -0.06
N SER A 280 7.71 16.91 1.03
CA SER A 280 8.84 16.59 1.92
C SER A 280 9.58 15.35 1.41
N ILE A 281 10.83 15.15 1.82
CA ILE A 281 11.64 13.99 1.41
C ILE A 281 10.94 12.66 1.75
N ALA A 282 10.26 12.57 2.90
CA ALA A 282 9.50 11.40 3.28
C ALA A 282 8.32 11.15 2.32
N LYS A 283 7.54 12.20 2.00
CA LYS A 283 6.41 12.12 1.09
C LYS A 283 6.85 11.80 -0.35
N TYR A 284 8.03 12.25 -0.76
CA TYR A 284 8.64 11.86 -2.04
C TYR A 284 8.90 10.36 -2.12
N LYS A 285 9.56 9.79 -1.10
CA LYS A 285 9.86 8.36 -1.07
C LYS A 285 8.58 7.52 -1.04
N ALA A 286 7.58 7.95 -0.27
CA ALA A 286 6.26 7.33 -0.27
C ALA A 286 5.56 7.43 -1.64
N LEU A 287 5.70 8.55 -2.35
CA LEU A 287 5.19 8.70 -3.71
C LEU A 287 5.92 7.76 -4.69
N THR A 288 7.23 7.57 -4.56
CA THR A 288 7.96 6.56 -5.35
C THR A 288 7.47 5.13 -5.06
N ASP A 289 7.21 4.82 -3.78
CA ASP A 289 6.62 3.55 -3.37
C ASP A 289 5.18 3.39 -3.94
N MET A 290 4.40 4.47 -4.04
CA MET A 290 3.08 4.48 -4.70
C MET A 290 3.19 4.22 -6.20
N ILE A 291 4.02 4.97 -6.92
CA ILE A 291 4.14 4.87 -8.40
C ILE A 291 4.56 3.47 -8.84
N THR A 292 5.41 2.81 -8.04
CA THR A 292 5.90 1.46 -8.32
C THR A 292 4.98 0.36 -7.75
N SER A 293 3.84 0.73 -7.18
CA SER A 293 2.91 -0.22 -6.56
C SER A 293 2.10 -0.98 -7.60
N ALA A 294 1.85 -2.26 -7.33
CA ALA A 294 1.04 -3.13 -8.19
C ALA A 294 -0.47 -2.86 -8.10
N ASP A 295 -0.92 -2.23 -7.00
CA ASP A 295 -2.32 -1.83 -6.82
C ASP A 295 -2.36 -0.42 -6.24
N ILE A 296 -2.93 0.49 -7.03
CA ILE A 296 -3.13 1.90 -6.68
C ILE A 296 -4.60 2.20 -6.92
N ARG A 297 -5.24 2.84 -5.94
CA ARG A 297 -6.65 3.22 -6.01
C ARG A 297 -6.78 4.69 -5.68
N VAL A 298 -7.52 5.41 -6.51
CA VAL A 298 -8.02 6.75 -6.16
C VAL A 298 -9.32 6.59 -5.41
N TYR A 299 -9.56 7.44 -4.40
CA TYR A 299 -10.82 7.43 -3.68
C TYR A 299 -11.35 8.83 -3.42
N ASP A 300 -12.67 8.92 -3.45
CA ASP A 300 -13.46 10.10 -3.17
C ASP A 300 -14.76 9.71 -2.44
N THR A 301 -15.73 10.61 -2.39
CA THR A 301 -17.05 10.36 -1.78
C THR A 301 -17.88 9.30 -2.51
N ALA A 302 -17.59 9.01 -3.78
CA ALA A 302 -18.27 7.99 -4.58
C ALA A 302 -17.65 6.59 -4.40
N GLY A 303 -16.50 6.48 -3.72
CA GLY A 303 -15.85 5.22 -3.39
C GLY A 303 -14.43 5.12 -3.94
N GLN A 304 -13.90 3.90 -3.99
CA GLN A 304 -12.56 3.62 -4.49
C GLN A 304 -12.59 3.11 -5.93
N ARG A 305 -11.62 3.52 -6.74
CA ARG A 305 -11.45 3.04 -8.12
C ARG A 305 -9.99 2.69 -8.36
N LYS A 306 -9.76 1.51 -8.94
CA LYS A 306 -8.41 1.07 -9.31
C LYS A 306 -7.91 1.88 -10.51
N ILE A 307 -6.67 2.35 -10.42
CA ILE A 307 -6.03 3.18 -11.45
C ILE A 307 -4.70 2.57 -11.88
N VAL A 308 -4.22 3.02 -13.04
CA VAL A 308 -2.87 2.77 -13.52
C VAL A 308 -2.22 4.12 -13.77
N VAL A 309 -1.04 4.32 -13.20
CA VAL A 309 -0.19 5.49 -13.48
C VAL A 309 0.45 5.26 -14.85
N THR A 310 0.22 6.19 -15.78
CA THR A 310 0.69 6.09 -17.17
C THR A 310 1.92 6.94 -17.43
N ASP A 311 2.06 8.06 -16.70
CA ASP A 311 3.19 8.95 -16.83
C ASP A 311 3.48 9.65 -15.50
N VAL A 312 4.73 9.98 -15.26
CA VAL A 312 5.19 10.71 -14.08
C VAL A 312 6.27 11.69 -14.48
N ASP A 313 5.99 12.97 -14.29
CA ASP A 313 7.00 14.01 -14.46
C ASP A 313 7.66 14.32 -13.10
N LEU A 314 8.88 13.82 -12.94
CA LEU A 314 9.74 14.02 -11.76
C LEU A 314 10.70 15.19 -12.00
N LEU A 315 10.19 16.40 -12.17
CA LEU A 315 11.01 17.61 -12.34
C LEU A 315 11.87 17.89 -11.09
N HIS A 316 13.15 17.49 -11.15
CA HIS A 316 14.17 17.84 -10.16
C HIS A 316 14.91 19.10 -10.59
N ARG A 317 14.50 20.27 -10.08
CA ARG A 317 15.32 21.47 -10.18
C ARG A 317 16.27 21.54 -8.99
N ARG A 318 17.52 21.10 -9.21
CA ARG A 318 18.58 20.97 -8.19
C ARG A 318 19.35 22.26 -7.97
N SER A 319 18.69 23.41 -8.05
CA SER A 319 19.28 24.73 -7.83
C SER A 319 18.55 25.45 -6.69
N GLY A 320 19.15 25.44 -5.50
CA GLY A 320 18.87 26.35 -4.38
C GLY A 320 17.46 26.34 -3.78
N SER A 321 17.25 25.67 -2.64
CA SER A 321 16.05 25.76 -1.76
C SER A 321 14.67 25.56 -2.39
N GLU A 322 14.59 25.24 -3.69
CA GLU A 322 13.32 25.04 -4.37
C GLU A 322 12.61 23.81 -3.81
N MET A 323 11.37 24.04 -3.36
CA MET A 323 10.47 22.99 -2.96
C MET A 323 10.09 22.18 -4.21
N PHE A 324 10.28 20.86 -4.17
CA PHE A 324 10.02 19.99 -5.30
C PHE A 324 8.55 19.55 -5.32
N SER A 325 8.01 19.38 -6.54
CA SER A 325 6.67 18.86 -6.78
C SER A 325 6.75 17.80 -7.86
N VAL A 326 5.82 16.86 -7.84
CA VAL A 326 5.72 15.77 -8.81
C VAL A 326 4.34 15.82 -9.43
N THR A 327 4.29 15.63 -10.74
CA THR A 327 3.05 15.49 -11.48
C THR A 327 2.86 14.04 -11.85
N VAL A 328 1.70 13.49 -11.53
CA VAL A 328 1.32 12.09 -11.78
C VAL A 328 0.13 12.07 -12.73
N THR A 329 0.28 11.37 -13.85
CA THR A 329 -0.80 11.14 -14.81
C THR A 329 -1.30 9.71 -14.65
N TYR A 330 -2.60 9.54 -14.48
CA TYR A 330 -3.22 8.23 -14.31
C TYR A 330 -4.55 8.11 -15.04
N ARG A 331 -4.98 6.88 -15.24
CA ARG A 331 -6.30 6.53 -15.79
C ARG A 331 -6.93 5.37 -15.02
N PRO A 332 -8.27 5.21 -15.04
CA PRO A 332 -8.93 4.02 -14.53
C PRO A 332 -8.35 2.73 -15.15
N SER A 333 -8.16 1.71 -14.31
CA SER A 333 -7.63 0.42 -14.77
C SER A 333 -8.66 -0.38 -15.56
N GLU A 334 -9.95 -0.18 -15.28
CA GLU A 334 -11.04 -0.92 -15.92
C GLU A 334 -11.45 -0.26 -17.24
N ARG A 335 -11.62 -1.08 -18.28
CA ARG A 335 -12.07 -0.60 -19.60
C ARG A 335 -13.53 -0.08 -19.56
N GLY A 336 -14.37 -0.65 -18.69
CA GLY A 336 -15.76 -0.24 -18.47
C GLY A 336 -15.94 0.78 -17.33
N HIS A 337 -15.01 1.71 -17.15
CA HIS A 337 -15.03 2.66 -16.03
C HIS A 337 -16.11 3.75 -16.14
N MET A 338 -16.72 3.92 -17.32
CA MET A 338 -17.76 4.91 -17.53
C MET A 338 -19.09 4.41 -16.95
N GLY A 339 -19.52 5.02 -15.84
CA GLY A 339 -20.85 4.82 -15.28
C GLY A 339 -21.87 5.68 -16.00
N PHE A 340 -23.05 5.12 -16.30
CA PHE A 340 -24.21 5.91 -16.72
C PHE A 340 -24.91 6.47 -15.48
N GLU A 341 -24.71 7.74 -15.19
CA GLU A 341 -25.49 8.45 -14.18
C GLU A 341 -26.73 9.07 -14.82
N ARG A 342 -27.90 8.50 -14.52
CA ARG A 342 -29.16 9.16 -14.82
C ARG A 342 -29.42 10.21 -13.76
N ILE A 343 -29.27 11.49 -14.11
CA ILE A 343 -29.81 12.59 -13.29
C ILE A 343 -31.33 12.39 -13.23
N ARG A 344 -31.83 11.81 -12.13
CA ARG A 344 -33.25 11.80 -11.86
C ARG A 344 -33.64 13.23 -11.52
N ASN A 345 -34.51 13.82 -12.33
CA ASN A 345 -35.22 15.04 -11.98
C ASN A 345 -36.23 14.69 -10.87
N ASP A 346 -35.74 14.35 -9.69
CA ASP A 346 -36.54 14.31 -8.47
C ASP A 346 -36.69 15.77 -7.98
N LYS A 347 -37.10 16.65 -8.90
CA LYS A 347 -37.70 17.93 -8.56
C LYS A 347 -39.02 17.57 -7.88
N LYS A 348 -39.00 17.43 -6.55
CA LYS A 348 -40.01 18.13 -5.77
C LYS A 348 -39.86 19.59 -6.20
N GLY A 349 -40.64 20.00 -7.20
CA GLY A 349 -40.76 21.39 -7.56
C GLY A 349 -41.06 22.16 -6.28
N ILE A 350 -40.59 23.40 -6.21
CA ILE A 350 -40.84 24.32 -5.09
C ILE A 350 -42.37 24.47 -4.83
N PHE A 351 -43.19 24.07 -5.79
CA PHE A 351 -44.62 23.84 -5.69
C PHE A 351 -44.90 22.34 -5.81
N ASP A 352 -45.17 21.67 -4.68
CA ASP A 352 -45.77 20.34 -4.69
C ASP A 352 -47.28 20.42 -4.46
N ARG A 353 -47.96 19.26 -4.40
CA ARG A 353 -49.43 19.18 -4.25
C ARG A 353 -49.93 19.67 -2.88
N THR A 354 -49.02 20.06 -1.98
CA THR A 354 -49.31 20.68 -0.69
C THR A 354 -49.17 22.21 -0.74
N PHE A 355 -48.85 22.78 -1.90
CA PHE A 355 -48.87 24.22 -2.10
C PHE A 355 -50.32 24.73 -2.07
N ASP A 356 -50.61 25.53 -1.04
CA ASP A 356 -51.94 26.05 -0.75
C ASP A 356 -52.36 27.11 -1.79
N TYR A 357 -53.60 27.01 -2.29
CA TYR A 357 -54.17 27.93 -3.29
C TYR A 357 -54.70 29.23 -2.66
N THR A 358 -54.20 29.62 -1.49
CA THR A 358 -54.71 30.78 -0.73
C THR A 358 -54.07 32.12 -1.10
N PHE A 359 -53.19 32.18 -2.10
CA PHE A 359 -52.76 33.44 -2.71
C PHE A 359 -53.69 33.83 -3.87
N ASN A 360 -54.83 34.43 -3.50
CA ASN A 360 -55.60 35.36 -4.34
C ASN A 360 -55.64 36.72 -3.66
#